data_AF-A0A9D2H2W4-F1
#
_entry.id   AF-A0A9D2H2W4-F1
#
_cell.length_a   1.000
_cell.length_b   1.000
_cell.length_c   1.000
_cell.angle_alpha   90.00
_cell.angle_beta   90.00
_cell.angle_gamma   90.00
#
_symmetry.space_group_name_H-M   'P 1'
#
loop_
_entity.id
_entity.type
_entity.pdbx_description
1 polymer ?
#
loop_
_entity_poly.entity_id
_entity_poly.type
_entity_poly.pdbx_seq_one_letter_code
_entity_poly.pdbx_strand_id
1 'polypeptide(L)'
;EQDADIVIFINRPDVTATAEELAKNEVVKGAAELIIAKHRNGSTGRVQLRFIGECTKFVDVDAQGAPDEEPQYGRSAPQDFPDEEPPLGPDSAPPEEGELPFD
;
A
#
# COMPACT_ATOMS: atom_id res chain seq x y z
N GLU A 1 -3.41 19.94 25.55
CA GLU A 1 -3.67 19.96 24.10
C GLU A 1 -4.27 21.32 23.65
N GLN A 2 -3.61 22.46 23.97
CA GLN A 2 -4.15 23.80 23.63
C GLN A 2 -3.23 24.62 22.73
N ASP A 3 -2.03 24.12 22.41
CA ASP A 3 -0.98 24.88 21.72
C ASP A 3 -0.82 24.50 20.25
N ALA A 4 -1.62 23.56 19.75
CA ALA A 4 -1.57 23.15 18.35
C ALA A 4 -2.33 24.14 17.45
N ASP A 5 -1.69 24.62 16.39
CA ASP A 5 -2.32 25.49 15.39
C ASP A 5 -3.23 24.70 14.44
N ILE A 6 -2.90 23.43 14.20
CA ILE A 6 -3.66 22.49 13.39
C ILE A 6 -3.75 21.15 14.13
N VAL A 7 -4.95 20.56 14.16
CA VAL A 7 -5.18 19.19 14.65
C VAL A 7 -5.79 18.39 13.51
N ILE A 8 -5.13 17.30 13.12
CA ILE A 8 -5.55 16.44 12.02
C ILE A 8 -5.68 15.00 12.53
N PHE A 9 -6.77 14.34 12.16
CA PHE A 9 -6.96 12.91 12.37
C PHE A 9 -6.88 12.16 11.04
N ILE A 10 -6.29 10.97 11.07
CA ILE A 10 -6.25 10.04 9.93
C ILE A 10 -7.26 8.93 10.22
N ASN A 11 -8.26 8.79 9.36
CA ASN A 11 -9.22 7.70 9.40
C ASN A 11 -8.93 6.71 8.25
N ARG A 12 -8.73 5.44 8.59
CA ARG A 12 -8.42 4.35 7.64
C ARG A 12 -9.37 3.18 7.88
N PRO A 13 -10.53 3.15 7.22
CA PRO A 13 -11.53 2.11 7.43
C PRO A 13 -11.00 0.71 7.06
N ASP A 14 -10.00 0.63 6.17
CA ASP A 14 -9.39 -0.61 5.73
C ASP A 14 -8.62 -1.37 6.82
N VAL A 15 -8.13 -0.67 7.85
CA VAL A 15 -7.41 -1.29 8.98
C VAL A 15 -8.37 -1.93 9.97
N THR A 16 -9.58 -1.38 10.10
CA THR A 16 -10.62 -1.87 11.00
C THR A 16 -11.60 -2.83 10.33
N ALA A 17 -11.62 -2.87 9.00
CA ALA A 17 -12.52 -3.71 8.23
C ALA A 17 -12.18 -5.20 8.35
N THR A 18 -13.21 -6.02 8.40
CA THR A 18 -13.08 -7.48 8.31
C THR A 18 -12.80 -7.91 6.87
N ALA A 19 -12.21 -9.10 6.69
CA ALA A 19 -11.95 -9.65 5.36
C ALA A 19 -13.23 -9.81 4.51
N GLU A 20 -14.38 -10.01 5.17
CA GLU A 20 -15.69 -10.13 4.52
C GLU A 20 -16.20 -8.79 3.96
N GLU A 21 -16.02 -7.68 4.69
CA GLU A 21 -16.40 -6.33 4.24
C GLU A 21 -15.52 -5.85 3.08
N LEU A 22 -14.25 -6.23 3.09
CA LEU A 22 -13.33 -5.98 1.98
C LEU A 22 -13.75 -6.78 0.73
N ALA A 23 -14.16 -8.03 0.90
CA ALA A 23 -14.59 -8.90 -0.20
C ALA A 23 -15.93 -8.46 -0.83
N LYS A 24 -16.81 -7.82 -0.04
CA LYS A 24 -18.09 -7.26 -0.51
C LYS A 24 -17.95 -5.90 -1.18
N ASN A 25 -16.74 -5.35 -1.28
CA ASN A 25 -16.47 -3.97 -1.76
C ASN A 25 -17.22 -2.89 -0.94
N GLU A 26 -17.59 -3.19 0.31
CA GLU A 26 -18.18 -2.19 1.21
C GLU A 26 -17.11 -1.22 1.73
N VAL A 27 -15.88 -1.70 1.86
CA VAL A 27 -14.71 -0.89 2.22
C VAL A 27 -13.69 -0.95 1.09
N VAL A 28 -13.33 0.21 0.56
CA VAL A 28 -12.30 0.34 -0.47
C VAL A 28 -10.92 0.18 0.18
N LYS A 29 -10.18 -0.85 -0.24
CA LYS A 29 -8.81 -1.09 0.24
C LYS A 29 -7.94 0.15 -0.02
N GLY A 30 -7.21 0.58 1.01
CA GLY A 30 -6.38 1.77 0.96
C GLY A 30 -7.15 3.09 0.90
N ALA A 31 -8.47 3.13 1.11
CA ALA A 31 -9.15 4.41 1.31
C ALA A 31 -8.70 5.05 2.63
N ALA A 32 -8.41 6.35 2.60
CA ALA A 32 -8.07 7.13 3.76
C ALA A 32 -8.81 8.47 3.75
N GLU A 33 -9.12 9.00 4.93
CA GLU A 33 -9.72 10.32 5.11
C GLU A 33 -8.88 11.13 6.11
N LEU A 34 -8.43 12.30 5.69
CA LEU A 34 -7.81 13.29 6.58
C LEU A 34 -8.89 14.24 7.09
N ILE A 35 -9.01 14.35 8.41
CA ILE A 35 -9.99 15.21 9.07
C ILE A 35 -9.24 16.34 9.78
N ILE A 36 -9.38 17.55 9.25
CA ILE A 36 -8.81 18.76 9.85
C ILE A 36 -9.79 19.24 10.92
N ALA A 37 -9.54 18.87 12.18
CA ALA A 37 -10.42 19.17 13.30
C ALA A 37 -10.20 20.58 13.88
N LYS A 38 -8.98 21.11 13.78
CA LYS A 38 -8.65 22.50 14.14
C LYS A 38 -7.73 23.09 13.10
N HIS A 39 -7.96 24.35 12.75
CA HIS A 39 -7.07 25.17 11.95
C HIS A 39 -7.26 26.63 12.39
N ARG A 40 -6.27 27.22 13.09
CA ARG A 40 -6.42 28.59 13.65
C ARG A 40 -6.56 29.69 12.59
N ASN A 41 -6.02 29.46 11.40
CA ASN A 41 -5.91 30.46 10.34
C ASN A 41 -6.71 30.12 9.08
N GLY A 42 -7.62 29.14 9.15
CA GLY A 42 -8.45 28.79 7.99
C GLY A 42 -9.55 27.80 8.33
N SER A 43 -10.17 27.24 7.28
CA SER A 43 -11.28 26.31 7.45
C SER A 43 -10.82 24.93 7.92
N THR A 44 -11.68 24.30 8.72
CA THR A 44 -11.66 22.86 8.94
C THR A 44 -12.29 22.15 7.74
N GLY A 45 -12.08 20.84 7.62
CA GLY A 45 -12.57 20.09 6.48
C GLY A 45 -12.15 18.63 6.50
N ARG A 46 -12.53 17.92 5.45
CA ARG A 46 -12.15 16.53 5.22
C ARG A 46 -11.58 16.40 3.82
N VAL A 47 -10.53 15.60 3.68
CA VAL A 47 -9.85 15.34 2.42
C VAL A 47 -9.81 13.83 2.21
N GLN A 48 -10.35 13.38 1.08
CA GLN A 48 -10.31 11.98 0.66
C GLN A 48 -8.92 11.71 0.07
N LEU A 49 -8.29 10.60 0.43
CA LEU A 49 -6.99 10.19 -0.11
C LEU A 49 -6.95 8.67 -0.29
N ARG A 50 -5.93 8.18 -1.00
CA ARG A 50 -5.59 6.76 -1.06
C ARG A 50 -4.24 6.49 -0.39
N PHE A 51 -4.21 5.52 0.52
CA PHE A 51 -3.03 5.03 1.21
C PHE A 51 -2.45 3.81 0.50
N ILE A 52 -1.15 3.88 0.24
CA ILE A 52 -0.30 2.85 -0.34
C ILE A 52 0.56 2.26 0.78
N GLY A 53 0.18 1.08 1.27
CA GLY A 53 0.83 0.44 2.41
C GLY A 53 2.29 0.04 2.18
N GLU A 54 2.63 -0.37 0.96
CA GLU A 54 3.97 -0.83 0.61
C GLU A 54 5.03 0.28 0.71
N CYS A 55 4.63 1.53 0.46
CA CYS A 55 5.52 2.70 0.53
C CYS A 55 5.17 3.64 1.68
N THR A 56 4.15 3.32 2.48
CA THR A 56 3.55 4.23 3.48
C THR A 56 3.25 5.62 2.87
N LYS A 57 2.72 5.66 1.64
CA LYS A 57 2.46 6.90 0.87
C LYS A 57 0.97 7.20 0.82
N PHE A 58 0.60 8.48 0.90
CA PHE A 58 -0.75 8.95 0.57
C PHE A 58 -0.73 9.63 -0.80
N VAL A 59 -1.71 9.33 -1.64
CA VAL A 59 -1.90 9.95 -2.96
C VAL A 59 -3.28 10.58 -3.03
N ASP A 60 -3.37 11.64 -3.83
CA ASP A 60 -4.64 12.33 -4.10
C ASP A 60 -5.59 11.41 -4.88
N VAL A 61 -6.88 11.69 -4.79
CA VAL A 61 -7.92 10.95 -5.50
C VAL A 61 -8.82 11.90 -6.28
N ASP A 62 -9.15 11.49 -7.50
CA ASP A 62 -10.08 12.20 -8.36
C ASP A 62 -11.50 12.19 -7.80
N ALA A 63 -12.42 12.92 -8.45
CA ALA A 63 -13.82 13.01 -8.03
C ALA A 63 -14.56 11.66 -8.06
N GLN A 64 -13.98 10.63 -8.67
CA GLN A 64 -14.49 9.27 -8.78
C GLN A 64 -13.84 8.34 -7.73
N GLY A 65 -12.91 8.86 -6.92
CA GLY A 65 -12.17 8.10 -5.93
C GLY A 65 -11.06 7.21 -6.52
N ALA A 66 -10.71 7.38 -7.79
CA ALA A 66 -9.52 6.80 -8.40
C ALA A 66 -8.31 7.67 -8.01
N PRO A 67 -7.10 7.11 -7.85
CA PRO A 67 -5.95 7.93 -7.46
C PRO A 67 -5.54 8.82 -8.63
N ASP A 68 -5.34 10.11 -8.40
CA ASP A 68 -4.96 11.08 -9.45
C ASP A 68 -3.60 10.76 -10.07
N GLU A 69 -2.70 10.19 -9.25
CA GLU A 69 -1.44 9.63 -9.71
C GLU A 69 -1.54 8.11 -9.69
N GLU A 70 -1.39 7.47 -10.85
CA GLU A 70 -1.07 6.04 -10.87
C GLU A 70 0.17 5.83 -9.98
N PRO A 71 0.08 4.96 -8.97
CA PRO A 71 1.25 4.68 -8.16
C PRO A 71 2.33 4.14 -9.08
N GLN A 72 3.47 4.83 -9.14
CA GLN A 72 4.65 4.43 -9.92
C GLN A 72 5.30 3.19 -9.28
N TYR A 73 4.54 2.10 -9.19
CA TYR A 73 5.07 0.78 -8.94
C TYR A 73 5.82 0.36 -10.18
N GLY A 74 7.14 0.21 -10.05
CA GLY A 74 7.95 -0.32 -11.13
C GLY A 74 7.98 0.55 -12.39
N ARG A 75 8.13 1.88 -12.26
CA ARG A 75 8.66 2.67 -13.39
C ARG A 75 10.06 2.15 -13.68
N SER A 76 10.07 1.19 -14.61
CA SER A 76 11.16 0.40 -15.17
C SER A 76 12.52 0.67 -14.53
N ALA A 77 13.04 -0.32 -13.80
CA ALA A 77 14.48 -0.56 -13.93
C ALA A 77 14.84 -0.49 -15.42
N PRO A 78 15.98 0.12 -15.82
CA PRO A 78 16.39 0.14 -17.22
C PRO A 78 16.25 -1.28 -17.79
N GLN A 79 15.62 -1.36 -18.97
CA GLN A 79 15.15 -2.58 -19.66
C GLN A 79 16.29 -3.52 -20.13
N ASP A 80 17.29 -3.78 -19.28
CA ASP A 80 18.45 -4.63 -19.56
C ASP A 80 18.46 -5.94 -18.77
N PHE A 81 17.33 -6.34 -18.19
CA PHE A 81 17.17 -7.70 -17.67
C PHE A 81 16.24 -8.47 -18.61
N PRO A 82 16.78 -9.33 -19.49
CA PRO A 82 15.94 -10.14 -20.38
C PRO A 82 15.07 -11.11 -19.57
N ASP A 83 13.77 -11.10 -19.87
CA ASP A 83 12.67 -11.88 -19.30
C ASP A 83 12.70 -13.39 -19.66
N GLU A 84 13.89 -14.00 -19.75
CA GLU A 84 14.01 -15.42 -20.10
C GLU A 84 14.75 -16.18 -19.01
N GLU A 85 13.99 -16.60 -17.98
CA GLU A 85 14.41 -17.72 -17.15
C GLU A 85 14.41 -18.96 -18.06
N PRO A 86 15.58 -19.57 -18.36
CA PRO A 86 15.62 -20.75 -19.21
C PRO A 86 14.87 -21.89 -18.50
N PRO A 87 14.24 -22.82 -19.24
CA PRO A 87 13.58 -23.97 -18.63
C PRO A 87 14.60 -24.70 -17.76
N LEU A 88 14.29 -24.85 -16.46
CA LEU A 88 15.13 -25.58 -15.51
C LEU A 88 15.37 -26.99 -16.08
N GLY A 89 16.58 -27.20 -16.58
CA GLY A 89 17.06 -28.52 -16.96
C GLY A 89 17.09 -29.43 -15.73
N PRO A 90 17.25 -30.75 -15.91
CA PRO A 90 17.20 -31.75 -14.84
C PRO A 90 18.33 -31.63 -13.80
N ASP A 91 19.14 -30.56 -13.84
CA ASP A 91 20.36 -30.37 -13.07
C ASP A 91 20.23 -29.24 -12.01
N SER A 92 19.01 -28.74 -11.77
CA SER A 92 18.71 -27.74 -10.72
C SER A 92 17.82 -28.28 -9.60
N ALA A 93 17.76 -29.60 -9.42
CA ALA A 93 17.26 -30.15 -8.18
C ALA A 93 18.20 -29.74 -7.03
N PRO A 94 17.70 -29.21 -5.90
CA PRO A 94 18.54 -29.08 -4.71
C PRO A 94 19.07 -30.48 -4.36
N PRO A 95 20.37 -30.65 -4.05
CA PRO A 95 20.87 -31.95 -3.64
C PRO A 95 20.07 -32.43 -2.43
N GLU A 96 19.47 -33.62 -2.58
CA GLU A 96 18.76 -34.34 -1.53
C GLU A 96 19.70 -34.46 -0.32
N GLU A 97 19.24 -34.07 0.87
CA GLU A 97 20.06 -34.07 2.09
C GLU A 97 20.58 -35.49 2.35
N GLY A 98 21.84 -35.71 1.97
CA GLY A 98 22.55 -36.95 2.22
C GLY A 98 22.64 -37.20 3.71
N GLU A 99 22.22 -38.42 4.09
CA GLU A 99 22.38 -39.02 5.41
C GLU A 99 23.71 -38.61 6.07
N LEU A 100 23.62 -38.06 7.29
CA LEU A 100 24.78 -37.82 8.14
C LEU A 100 25.49 -39.15 8.43
N PRO A 101 26.75 -39.36 8.02
CA PRO A 101 27.52 -40.50 8.43
C PRO A 101 28.37 -40.10 9.64
N PHE A 102 27.83 -40.29 10.84
CA PHE A 102 28.65 -40.40 12.04
C PHE A 102 28.36 -41.76 12.70
N ASP A 103 29.41 -42.59 12.73
CA ASP A 103 29.52 -43.88 13.42
C ASP A 103 29.41 -43.70 14.95
#